data_AF-A0A6N6RNI0-F1
#
_entry.id   AF-A0A6N6RNI0-F1
#
_cell.length_a   1.000
_cell.length_b   1.000
_cell.length_c   1.000
_cell.angle_alpha   90.00
_cell.angle_beta   90.00
_cell.angle_gamma   90.00
#
_symmetry.space_group_name_H-M   'P 1'
#
loop_
_entity.id
_entity.type
_entity.pdbx_description
1 polymer ?
#
loop_
_entity_poly.entity_id
_entity_poly.type
_entity_poly.pdbx_seq_one_letter_code
_entity_poly.pdbx_strand_id
1 'polypeptide(L)'
;MIQSYAADNTQPAPSATDYAMVGVTGVDANNLNEVNGQVDSQSLTTVAEIQALTNSVNVIQSYVADNTQTAPTVTDYALVGINGVDANNLSEANGQVDSQSLTTVAAIQALTNSINVIQSYAADDTQTEPSATDYVVLGVTGIDANNLSEVNGQVGSQSLTTVAAIQILTDSVNVIQSYAADNTQPAPSATDYAMVGVTGIDANNLSEVNGQVDSQSLTTVAAIQTLTDSVNVIQSYVADNTQPAPSVSDYAMVGVTGVD
;
A
#
# COMPACT_ATOMS: atom_id res chain seq x y z
N MET A 1 36.35 13.05 -19.32
CA MET A 1 35.38 13.73 -18.43
C MET A 1 34.31 12.75 -17.96
N ILE A 2 33.43 12.24 -18.83
CA ILE A 2 32.36 11.32 -18.40
C ILE A 2 32.92 10.08 -17.68
N GLN A 3 33.88 9.37 -18.28
CA GLN A 3 34.50 8.20 -17.63
C GLN A 3 35.26 8.54 -16.34
N SER A 4 35.87 9.72 -16.25
CA SER A 4 36.58 10.14 -15.04
C SER A 4 35.62 10.51 -13.92
N TYR A 5 34.47 11.11 -14.27
CA TYR A 5 33.39 11.38 -13.33
C TYR A 5 32.71 10.09 -12.86
N ALA A 6 32.45 9.15 -13.77
CA ALA A 6 31.87 7.84 -13.45
C ALA A 6 32.71 7.00 -12.47
N ALA A 7 34.02 7.27 -12.39
CA ALA A 7 34.92 6.60 -11.48
C ALA A 7 35.18 7.39 -10.18
N ASP A 8 34.86 8.69 -10.17
CA ASP A 8 35.17 9.62 -9.09
C ASP A 8 34.30 10.89 -9.23
N ASN A 9 33.20 10.96 -8.48
CA ASN A 9 32.30 12.11 -8.48
C ASN A 9 32.86 13.40 -7.86
N THR A 10 34.11 13.40 -7.41
CA THR A 10 34.82 14.65 -7.08
C THR A 10 35.33 15.37 -8.33
N GLN A 11 35.34 14.69 -9.49
CA GLN A 11 35.62 15.32 -10.78
C GLN A 11 34.46 16.23 -11.23
N PRO A 12 34.69 17.18 -12.16
CA PRO A 12 33.62 18.00 -12.70
C PRO A 12 32.50 17.15 -13.32
N ALA A 13 31.26 17.42 -12.91
CA ALA A 13 30.07 16.76 -13.46
C ALA A 13 29.93 17.06 -14.97
N PRO A 14 29.66 16.05 -15.82
CA PRO A 14 29.39 16.25 -17.23
C PRO A 14 28.18 17.16 -17.46
N SER A 15 28.26 17.97 -18.51
CA SER A 15 27.12 18.74 -19.03
C SER A 15 26.39 17.96 -20.14
N ALA A 16 25.18 18.41 -20.50
CA ALA A 16 24.47 17.88 -21.66
C ALA A 16 25.30 17.99 -22.97
N THR A 17 26.15 19.01 -23.09
CA THR A 17 27.07 19.16 -24.24
C THR A 17 28.17 18.10 -24.24
N ASP A 18 28.68 17.71 -23.08
CA ASP A 18 29.69 16.65 -22.97
C ASP A 18 29.12 15.29 -23.41
N TYR A 19 27.88 14.99 -23.03
CA TYR A 19 27.16 13.80 -23.50
C TYR A 19 26.91 13.83 -25.01
N ALA A 20 26.45 14.96 -25.55
CA ALA A 20 26.23 15.11 -26.98
C ALA A 20 27.53 14.93 -27.79
N MET A 21 28.67 15.38 -27.27
CA MET A 21 29.98 15.27 -27.93
C MET A 21 30.44 13.81 -28.10
N VAL A 22 30.06 12.92 -27.17
CA VAL A 22 30.37 11.49 -27.25
C VAL A 22 29.26 10.68 -27.93
N GLY A 23 28.21 11.34 -28.43
CA GLY A 23 27.11 10.71 -29.16
C GLY A 23 25.96 10.20 -28.29
N VAL A 24 25.92 10.54 -27.00
CA VAL A 24 24.75 10.31 -26.14
C VAL A 24 23.73 11.42 -26.40
N THR A 25 22.53 11.03 -26.78
CA THR A 25 21.41 11.91 -27.12
C THR A 25 20.32 11.85 -26.06
N GLY A 26 19.50 12.91 -25.98
CA GLY A 26 18.37 12.97 -25.07
C GLY A 26 18.72 13.41 -23.64
N VAL A 27 19.96 13.85 -23.38
CA VAL A 27 20.32 14.50 -22.10
C VAL A 27 20.00 15.99 -22.20
N ASP A 28 19.20 16.50 -21.27
CA ASP A 28 18.78 17.90 -21.19
C ASP A 28 18.75 18.40 -19.73
N ALA A 29 18.27 19.62 -19.50
CA ALA A 29 18.25 20.20 -18.16
C ALA A 29 17.33 19.46 -17.16
N ASN A 30 16.34 18.71 -17.63
CA ASN A 30 15.38 18.00 -16.79
C ASN A 30 15.94 16.67 -16.28
N ASN A 31 16.80 16.00 -17.06
CA ASN A 31 17.35 14.69 -16.70
C ASN A 31 18.85 14.68 -16.37
N LEU A 32 19.59 15.77 -16.63
CA LEU A 32 21.05 15.81 -16.49
C LEU A 32 21.53 15.35 -15.11
N ASN A 33 20.85 15.79 -14.04
CA ASN A 33 21.24 15.43 -12.69
C ASN A 33 21.06 13.93 -12.42
N GLU A 34 19.95 13.35 -12.88
CA GLU A 34 19.67 11.92 -12.69
C GLU A 34 20.62 11.08 -13.56
N VAL A 35 20.84 11.46 -14.82
CA VAL A 35 21.79 10.79 -15.71
C VAL A 35 23.21 10.84 -15.12
N ASN A 36 23.67 12.01 -14.65
CA ASN A 36 24.97 12.11 -13.98
C ASN A 36 25.03 11.23 -12.73
N GLY A 37 24.00 11.27 -11.88
CA GLY A 37 23.93 10.46 -10.67
C GLY A 37 24.04 8.96 -10.96
N GLN A 38 23.33 8.48 -11.98
CA GLN A 38 23.35 7.07 -12.36
C GLN A 38 24.63 6.65 -13.10
N VAL A 39 25.23 7.54 -13.89
CA VAL A 39 26.54 7.27 -14.52
C VAL A 39 27.63 7.07 -13.46
N ASP A 40 27.60 7.87 -12.39
CA ASP A 40 28.50 7.71 -11.24
C ASP A 40 28.18 6.46 -10.42
N SER A 41 26.94 6.33 -9.93
CA SER A 41 26.54 5.26 -9.01
C SER A 41 26.71 3.86 -9.61
N GLN A 42 26.57 3.73 -10.92
CA GLN A 42 26.72 2.47 -11.66
C GLN A 42 28.08 2.35 -12.38
N SER A 43 28.95 3.36 -12.26
CA SER A 43 30.26 3.43 -12.93
C SER A 43 30.20 3.16 -14.43
N LEU A 44 29.23 3.74 -15.14
CA LEU A 44 29.02 3.52 -16.57
C LEU A 44 30.12 4.19 -17.39
N THR A 45 30.78 3.43 -18.27
CA THR A 45 31.93 3.93 -19.04
C THR A 45 31.75 3.89 -20.55
N THR A 46 30.74 3.18 -21.06
CA THR A 46 30.49 3.09 -22.50
C THR A 46 29.32 3.97 -22.95
N VAL A 47 29.41 4.50 -24.18
CA VAL A 47 28.33 5.30 -24.79
C VAL A 47 27.03 4.50 -24.88
N ALA A 48 27.11 3.20 -25.15
CA ALA A 48 25.94 2.34 -25.30
C ALA A 48 25.18 2.17 -23.97
N GLU A 49 25.88 1.92 -22.86
CA GLU A 49 25.27 1.82 -21.53
C GLU A 49 24.63 3.13 -21.11
N ILE A 50 25.35 4.25 -21.29
CA ILE A 50 24.84 5.58 -20.93
C ILE A 50 23.63 5.97 -21.80
N GLN A 51 23.62 5.62 -23.09
CA GLN A 51 22.47 5.86 -23.96
C GLN A 51 21.26 5.03 -23.54
N ALA A 52 21.46 3.76 -23.15
CA ALA A 52 20.39 2.91 -22.65
C ALA A 52 19.79 3.47 -21.35
N LEU A 53 20.64 3.83 -20.38
CA LEU A 53 20.24 4.54 -19.16
C LEU A 53 19.44 5.81 -19.48
N THR A 54 19.97 6.68 -20.35
CA THR A 54 19.33 7.95 -20.72
C THR A 54 17.96 7.73 -21.34
N ASN A 55 17.81 6.72 -22.20
CA ASN A 55 16.52 6.37 -22.80
C ASN A 55 15.51 5.97 -21.72
N SER A 56 15.90 5.14 -20.76
CA SER A 56 15.00 4.69 -19.69
C SER A 56 14.65 5.80 -18.70
N VAL A 57 15.60 6.69 -18.36
CA VAL A 57 15.29 7.91 -17.58
C VAL A 57 14.22 8.75 -18.30
N ASN A 58 14.36 8.92 -19.62
CA ASN A 58 13.39 9.69 -20.42
C ASN A 58 12.03 9.02 -20.52
N VAL A 59 11.96 7.68 -20.60
CA VAL A 59 10.69 6.94 -20.56
C VAL A 59 9.97 7.19 -19.23
N ILE A 60 10.67 7.04 -18.10
CA ILE A 60 10.11 7.26 -16.76
C ILE A 60 9.62 8.70 -16.59
N GLN A 61 10.45 9.69 -16.92
CA GLN A 61 10.06 11.10 -16.78
C GLN A 61 8.90 11.49 -17.72
N SER A 62 8.88 10.95 -18.94
CA SER A 62 7.78 11.22 -19.89
C SER A 62 6.47 10.61 -19.41
N TYR A 63 6.51 9.40 -18.85
CA TYR A 63 5.34 8.73 -18.29
C TYR A 63 4.79 9.47 -17.08
N VAL A 64 5.66 9.94 -16.19
CA VAL A 64 5.27 10.78 -15.03
C VAL A 64 4.66 12.11 -15.46
N ALA A 65 5.14 12.71 -16.54
CA ALA A 65 4.58 13.97 -17.05
C ALA A 65 3.24 13.77 -17.78
N ASP A 66 3.05 12.61 -18.40
CA ASP A 66 1.87 12.23 -19.17
C ASP A 66 1.75 10.69 -19.23
N ASN A 67 0.87 10.12 -18.40
CA ASN A 67 0.69 8.67 -18.31
C ASN A 67 0.02 8.02 -19.53
N THR A 68 -0.31 8.80 -20.57
CA THR A 68 -0.69 8.27 -21.88
C THR A 68 0.52 7.90 -22.75
N GLN A 69 1.72 8.29 -22.33
CA GLN A 69 2.98 7.93 -22.97
C GLN A 69 3.34 6.46 -22.70
N THR A 70 4.49 6.03 -23.24
CA THR A 70 4.97 4.66 -23.04
C THR A 70 5.24 4.40 -21.56
N ALA A 71 4.56 3.43 -20.97
CA ALA A 71 4.77 3.03 -19.59
C ALA A 71 6.17 2.40 -19.41
N PRO A 72 6.89 2.71 -18.32
CA PRO A 72 8.16 2.07 -17.99
C PRO A 72 8.02 0.56 -17.87
N THR A 73 9.04 -0.15 -18.31
CA THR A 73 9.16 -1.61 -18.20
C THR A 73 10.08 -2.00 -17.05
N VAL A 74 10.08 -3.29 -16.69
CA VAL A 74 11.08 -3.87 -15.76
C VAL A 74 12.51 -3.53 -16.19
N THR A 75 12.78 -3.56 -17.50
CA THR A 75 14.09 -3.22 -18.06
C THR A 75 14.42 -1.74 -17.85
N ASP A 76 13.44 -0.84 -17.99
CA ASP A 76 13.68 0.59 -17.77
C ASP A 76 14.08 0.87 -16.33
N TYR A 77 13.36 0.30 -15.36
CA TYR A 77 13.72 0.39 -13.95
C TYR A 77 15.10 -0.18 -13.66
N ALA A 78 15.42 -1.37 -14.20
CA ALA A 78 16.74 -1.98 -14.00
C ALA A 78 17.88 -1.13 -14.58
N LEU A 79 17.70 -0.53 -15.77
CA LEU A 79 18.71 0.31 -16.42
C LEU A 79 18.97 1.62 -15.66
N VAL A 80 17.97 2.17 -14.98
CA VAL A 80 18.17 3.34 -14.11
C VAL A 80 18.63 2.98 -12.70
N GLY A 81 18.95 1.71 -12.44
CA GLY A 81 19.49 1.24 -11.17
C GLY A 81 18.43 0.94 -10.10
N ILE A 82 17.15 0.85 -10.48
CA ILE A 82 16.06 0.48 -9.57
C ILE A 82 15.94 -1.05 -9.54
N ASN A 83 16.19 -1.62 -8.37
CA ASN A 83 16.08 -3.04 -8.11
C ASN A 83 14.72 -3.41 -7.52
N GLY A 84 14.29 -4.65 -7.77
CA GLY A 84 13.10 -5.22 -7.16
C GLY A 84 11.80 -4.93 -7.91
N VAL A 85 11.82 -4.28 -9.07
CA VAL A 85 10.66 -4.25 -9.97
C VAL A 85 10.63 -5.54 -10.79
N ASP A 86 9.49 -6.22 -10.82
CA ASP A 86 9.25 -7.43 -11.57
C ASP A 86 7.85 -7.43 -12.21
N ALA A 87 7.46 -8.54 -12.83
CA ALA A 87 6.15 -8.63 -13.49
C ALA A 87 4.95 -8.54 -12.53
N ASN A 88 5.13 -8.86 -11.25
CA ASN A 88 4.07 -8.87 -10.25
C ASN A 88 3.80 -7.45 -9.72
N ASN A 89 4.84 -6.65 -9.54
CA ASN A 89 4.71 -5.30 -8.97
C ASN A 89 4.79 -4.16 -9.99
N LEU A 90 5.13 -4.41 -11.26
CA LEU A 90 5.33 -3.37 -12.29
C LEU A 90 4.13 -2.42 -12.41
N SER A 91 2.91 -2.94 -12.37
CA SER A 91 1.69 -2.12 -12.50
C SER A 91 1.51 -1.18 -11.31
N GLU A 92 1.76 -1.66 -10.09
CA GLU A 92 1.66 -0.83 -8.88
C GLU A 92 2.80 0.19 -8.86
N ALA A 93 4.03 -0.23 -9.18
CA ALA A 93 5.18 0.66 -9.28
C ALA A 93 4.91 1.80 -10.28
N ASN A 94 4.45 1.50 -11.50
CA ASN A 94 4.11 2.51 -12.49
C ASN A 94 3.01 3.46 -12.00
N GLY A 95 1.91 2.92 -11.43
CA GLY A 95 0.81 3.74 -10.93
C GLY A 95 1.23 4.68 -9.80
N GLN A 96 2.06 4.20 -8.87
CA GLN A 96 2.59 5.01 -7.77
C GLN A 96 3.62 6.05 -8.23
N VAL A 97 4.51 5.70 -9.15
CA VAL A 97 5.49 6.64 -9.74
C VAL A 97 4.76 7.79 -10.45
N ASP A 98 3.72 7.51 -11.22
CA ASP A 98 2.87 8.50 -11.89
C ASP A 98 2.11 9.38 -10.88
N SER A 99 1.27 8.74 -10.04
CA SER A 99 0.39 9.45 -9.11
C SER A 99 1.12 10.34 -8.09
N GLN A 100 2.34 9.96 -7.70
CA GLN A 100 3.18 10.74 -6.80
C GLN A 100 4.19 11.65 -7.52
N SER A 101 4.20 11.63 -8.86
CA SER A 101 5.11 12.39 -9.71
C SER A 101 6.60 12.18 -9.37
N LEU A 102 7.00 10.94 -9.15
CA LEU A 102 8.37 10.59 -8.72
C LEU A 102 9.34 10.62 -9.91
N THR A 103 10.31 11.51 -9.88
CA THR A 103 11.28 11.69 -10.98
C THR A 103 12.72 11.31 -10.63
N THR A 104 12.99 10.92 -9.38
CA THR A 104 14.33 10.55 -8.91
C THR A 104 14.44 9.06 -8.63
N VAL A 105 15.57 8.45 -8.99
CA VAL A 105 15.79 7.01 -8.75
C VAL A 105 15.71 6.65 -7.28
N ALA A 106 16.22 7.52 -6.39
CA ALA A 106 16.18 7.28 -4.95
C ALA A 106 14.74 7.19 -4.41
N ALA A 107 13.85 8.08 -4.85
CA ALA A 107 12.44 8.05 -4.44
C ALA A 107 11.73 6.81 -4.98
N ILE A 108 11.95 6.45 -6.25
CA ILE A 108 11.33 5.28 -6.86
C ILE A 108 11.87 3.97 -6.26
N GLN A 109 13.14 3.91 -5.86
CA GLN A 109 13.71 2.76 -5.15
C GLN A 109 13.08 2.60 -3.77
N ALA A 110 12.89 3.70 -3.02
CA ALA A 110 12.21 3.66 -1.72
C ALA A 110 10.77 3.15 -1.88
N LEU A 111 10.04 3.67 -2.87
CA LEU A 111 8.70 3.20 -3.25
C LEU A 111 8.69 1.69 -3.55
N THR A 112 9.56 1.25 -4.46
CA THR A 112 9.66 -0.17 -4.85
C THR A 112 9.97 -1.08 -3.66
N ASN A 113 10.82 -0.64 -2.73
CA ASN A 113 11.12 -1.40 -1.51
C ASN A 113 9.85 -1.58 -0.65
N SER A 114 9.08 -0.53 -0.42
CA SER A 114 7.85 -0.60 0.38
C SER A 114 6.75 -1.42 -0.32
N ILE A 115 6.61 -1.33 -1.65
CA ILE A 115 5.73 -2.22 -2.43
C ILE A 115 6.12 -3.69 -2.17
N ASN A 116 7.40 -4.01 -2.24
CA ASN A 116 7.88 -5.38 -2.08
C ASN A 116 7.68 -5.93 -0.66
N VAL A 117 7.88 -5.10 0.38
CA VAL A 117 7.58 -5.49 1.77
C VAL A 117 6.10 -5.83 1.91
N ILE A 118 5.21 -4.95 1.45
CA ILE A 118 3.76 -5.13 1.56
C ILE A 118 3.28 -6.33 0.76
N GLN A 119 3.71 -6.48 -0.50
CA GLN A 119 3.29 -7.62 -1.32
C GLN A 119 3.84 -8.96 -0.81
N SER A 120 5.07 -8.99 -0.28
CA SER A 120 5.60 -10.20 0.34
C SER A 120 4.81 -10.59 1.58
N TYR A 121 4.43 -9.62 2.40
CA TYR A 121 3.65 -9.87 3.62
C TYR A 121 2.19 -10.24 3.31
N ALA A 122 1.58 -9.60 2.32
CA ALA A 122 0.23 -9.95 1.85
C ALA A 122 0.15 -11.38 1.27
N ALA A 123 1.24 -11.87 0.67
CA ALA A 123 1.32 -13.23 0.15
C ALA A 123 1.62 -14.29 1.23
N ASP A 124 2.36 -13.91 2.26
CA ASP A 124 2.79 -14.76 3.38
C ASP A 124 2.99 -13.89 4.63
N ASP A 125 2.04 -13.94 5.56
CA ASP A 125 1.99 -13.12 6.77
C ASP A 125 3.07 -13.51 7.82
N THR A 126 3.89 -14.53 7.52
CA THR A 126 5.08 -14.86 8.29
C THR A 126 6.32 -14.05 7.88
N GLN A 127 6.22 -13.29 6.78
CA GLN A 127 7.28 -12.43 6.27
C GLN A 127 7.41 -11.14 7.09
N THR A 128 8.34 -10.25 6.69
CA THR A 128 8.54 -8.98 7.39
C THR A 128 7.27 -8.13 7.34
N GLU A 129 6.72 -7.83 8.52
CA GLU A 129 5.55 -6.99 8.66
C GLU A 129 5.81 -5.55 8.16
N PRO A 130 4.91 -4.96 7.36
CA PRO A 130 5.02 -3.57 6.93
C PRO A 130 5.05 -2.60 8.10
N SER A 131 5.93 -1.60 8.01
CA SER A 131 5.96 -0.48 8.96
C SER A 131 5.01 0.63 8.54
N ALA A 132 4.66 1.52 9.47
CA ALA A 132 3.93 2.76 9.13
C ALA A 132 4.66 3.59 8.05
N THR A 133 6.00 3.56 8.03
CA THR A 133 6.80 4.25 7.00
C THR A 133 6.57 3.65 5.61
N ASP A 134 6.42 2.32 5.50
CA ASP A 134 6.17 1.67 4.21
C ASP A 134 4.87 2.15 3.60
N TYR A 135 3.82 2.23 4.41
CA TYR A 135 2.53 2.78 4.00
C TYR A 135 2.59 4.26 3.62
N VAL A 136 3.30 5.08 4.41
CA VAL A 136 3.48 6.51 4.12
C VAL A 136 4.23 6.72 2.80
N VAL A 137 5.26 5.92 2.51
CA VAL A 137 6.00 5.97 1.23
C VAL A 137 5.08 5.64 0.05
N LEU A 138 4.10 4.76 0.23
CA LEU A 138 3.09 4.45 -0.79
C LEU A 138 1.93 5.46 -0.82
N GLY A 139 1.95 6.50 0.01
CA GLY A 139 0.89 7.49 0.08
C GLY A 139 -0.37 7.02 0.81
N VAL A 140 -0.34 5.86 1.49
CA VAL A 140 -1.44 5.45 2.37
C VAL A 140 -1.44 6.34 3.61
N THR A 141 -2.57 6.96 3.88
CA THR A 141 -2.78 7.91 4.97
C THR A 141 -3.65 7.31 6.08
N GLY A 142 -3.52 7.88 7.27
CA GLY A 142 -4.36 7.47 8.41
C GLY A 142 -3.85 6.23 9.15
N ILE A 143 -2.64 5.75 8.88
CA ILE A 143 -2.00 4.68 9.66
C ILE A 143 -1.15 5.28 10.77
N ASP A 144 -1.39 4.81 12.00
CA ASP A 144 -0.66 5.21 13.21
C ASP A 144 -0.41 4.01 14.14
N ALA A 145 0.14 4.26 15.33
CA ALA A 145 0.46 3.19 16.28
C ALA A 145 -0.77 2.46 16.84
N ASN A 146 -1.96 3.03 16.75
CA ASN A 146 -3.19 2.44 17.27
C ASN A 146 -3.80 1.44 16.28
N ASN A 147 -3.68 1.69 14.97
CA ASN A 147 -4.30 0.86 13.94
C ASN A 147 -3.33 0.00 13.13
N LEU A 148 -2.01 0.25 13.17
CA LEU A 148 -1.03 -0.45 12.32
C LEU A 148 -1.14 -1.97 12.41
N SER A 149 -1.28 -2.52 13.63
CA SER A 149 -1.37 -3.97 13.81
C SER A 149 -2.64 -4.56 13.21
N GLU A 150 -3.77 -3.85 13.27
CA GLU A 150 -5.02 -4.31 12.67
C GLU A 150 -4.93 -4.21 11.14
N VAL A 151 -4.42 -3.09 10.61
CA VAL A 151 -4.20 -2.92 9.17
C VAL A 151 -3.29 -4.01 8.62
N ASN A 152 -2.15 -4.29 9.27
CA ASN A 152 -1.26 -5.39 8.88
C ASN A 152 -1.99 -6.74 8.92
N GLY A 153 -2.68 -7.06 10.01
CA GLY A 153 -3.46 -8.30 10.11
C GLY A 153 -4.45 -8.49 8.96
N GLN A 154 -5.10 -7.41 8.52
CA GLN A 154 -6.01 -7.43 7.38
C GLN A 154 -5.29 -7.50 6.03
N VAL A 155 -4.17 -6.79 5.85
CA VAL A 155 -3.33 -6.88 4.64
C VAL A 155 -2.84 -8.31 4.40
N GLY A 156 -2.37 -8.99 5.45
CA GLY A 156 -1.95 -10.39 5.39
C GLY A 156 -3.11 -11.34 5.12
N SER A 157 -4.16 -11.29 5.95
CA SER A 157 -5.28 -12.24 5.89
C SER A 157 -6.15 -12.13 4.63
N GLN A 158 -6.22 -10.93 4.03
CA GLN A 158 -6.98 -10.69 2.79
C GLN A 158 -6.08 -10.61 1.55
N SER A 159 -4.76 -10.79 1.70
CA SER A 159 -3.77 -10.68 0.62
C SER A 159 -3.87 -9.39 -0.19
N LEU A 160 -3.92 -8.24 0.48
CA LEU A 160 -4.05 -6.93 -0.16
C LEU A 160 -2.70 -6.44 -0.71
N THR A 161 -2.59 -6.34 -2.04
CA THR A 161 -1.33 -6.02 -2.72
C THR A 161 -1.30 -4.65 -3.42
N THR A 162 -2.41 -3.90 -3.38
CA THR A 162 -2.54 -2.60 -4.05
C THR A 162 -2.77 -1.49 -3.05
N VAL A 163 -2.19 -0.30 -3.30
CA VAL A 163 -2.32 0.85 -2.41
C VAL A 163 -3.78 1.29 -2.25
N ALA A 164 -4.56 1.24 -3.34
CA ALA A 164 -5.97 1.61 -3.30
C ALA A 164 -6.79 0.71 -2.37
N ALA A 165 -6.59 -0.62 -2.41
CA ALA A 165 -7.29 -1.54 -1.51
C ALA A 165 -6.88 -1.32 -0.06
N ILE A 166 -5.59 -1.06 0.19
CA ILE A 166 -5.07 -0.81 1.54
C ILE A 166 -5.58 0.51 2.11
N GLN A 167 -5.72 1.57 1.29
CA GLN A 167 -6.32 2.82 1.74
C GLN A 167 -7.80 2.64 2.12
N ILE A 168 -8.58 1.94 1.29
CA ILE A 168 -9.99 1.65 1.59
C ILE A 168 -10.12 0.85 2.91
N LEU A 169 -9.29 -0.18 3.08
CA LEU A 169 -9.22 -0.94 4.34
C LEU A 169 -8.92 -0.02 5.52
N THR A 170 -7.88 0.82 5.39
CA THR A 170 -7.42 1.73 6.45
C THR A 170 -8.51 2.72 6.85
N ASP A 171 -9.23 3.28 5.87
CA ASP A 171 -10.35 4.20 6.11
C ASP A 171 -11.45 3.50 6.93
N SER A 172 -11.83 2.28 6.57
CA SER A 172 -12.85 1.52 7.31
C SER A 172 -12.38 1.07 8.69
N VAL A 173 -11.11 0.66 8.86
CA VAL A 173 -10.53 0.38 10.19
C VAL A 173 -10.63 1.64 11.07
N ASN A 174 -10.31 2.81 10.54
CA ASN A 174 -10.38 4.07 11.27
C ASN A 174 -11.80 4.47 11.65
N VAL A 175 -12.78 4.28 10.76
CA VAL A 175 -14.19 4.52 11.07
C VAL A 175 -14.64 3.61 12.22
N ILE A 176 -14.33 2.32 12.17
CA ILE A 176 -14.69 1.35 13.21
C ILE A 176 -14.04 1.70 14.55
N GLN A 177 -12.72 1.91 14.57
CA GLN A 177 -12.00 2.18 15.81
C GLN A 177 -12.39 3.52 16.43
N SER A 178 -12.62 4.55 15.61
CA SER A 178 -13.04 5.86 16.11
C SER A 178 -14.46 5.80 16.71
N TYR A 179 -15.39 5.08 16.07
CA TYR A 179 -16.73 4.89 16.61
C TYR A 179 -16.75 4.02 17.86
N ALA A 180 -15.94 2.96 17.90
CA ALA A 180 -15.80 2.10 19.09
C ALA A 180 -15.27 2.87 20.32
N ALA A 181 -14.48 3.92 20.10
CA ALA A 181 -13.97 4.80 21.14
C ALA A 181 -14.93 5.95 21.51
N ASP A 182 -15.73 6.41 20.54
CA ASP A 182 -16.64 7.56 20.68
C ASP A 182 -17.79 7.47 19.66
N ASN A 183 -18.97 7.05 20.11
CA ASN A 183 -20.17 6.96 19.27
C ASN A 183 -20.73 8.28 18.74
N THR A 184 -20.11 9.42 19.07
CA THR A 184 -20.42 10.70 18.39
C THR A 184 -19.75 10.82 17.03
N GLN A 185 -18.79 9.94 16.74
CA GLN A 185 -18.12 9.81 15.44
C GLN A 185 -19.03 9.11 14.40
N PRO A 186 -18.70 9.15 13.10
CA PRO A 186 -19.48 8.47 12.08
C PRO A 186 -19.65 6.98 12.39
N ALA A 187 -20.90 6.51 12.42
CA ALA A 187 -21.20 5.10 12.63
C ALA A 187 -20.71 4.24 11.44
N PRO A 188 -20.06 3.09 11.70
CA PRO A 188 -19.65 2.17 10.64
C PRO A 188 -20.85 1.69 9.83
N SER A 189 -20.67 1.60 8.53
CA SER A 189 -21.61 0.98 7.61
C SER A 189 -21.37 -0.52 7.49
N ALA A 190 -22.33 -1.27 6.93
CA ALA A 190 -22.11 -2.66 6.56
C ALA A 190 -20.95 -2.82 5.54
N THR A 191 -20.69 -1.79 4.72
CA THR A 191 -19.54 -1.77 3.82
C THR A 191 -18.22 -1.64 4.58
N ASP A 192 -18.16 -0.82 5.62
CA ASP A 192 -16.93 -0.68 6.42
C ASP A 192 -16.55 -2.01 7.07
N TYR A 193 -17.52 -2.70 7.66
CA TYR A 193 -17.31 -4.04 8.19
C TYR A 193 -16.86 -5.05 7.14
N ALA A 194 -17.49 -5.03 5.96
CA ALA A 194 -17.11 -5.91 4.86
C ALA A 194 -15.67 -5.65 4.37
N MET A 195 -15.23 -4.38 4.31
CA MET A 195 -13.86 -4.02 3.90
C MET A 195 -12.80 -4.49 4.88
N VAL A 196 -13.12 -4.54 6.18
CA VAL A 196 -12.23 -5.12 7.19
C VAL A 196 -12.43 -6.64 7.36
N GLY A 197 -13.21 -7.29 6.50
CA GLY A 197 -13.38 -8.74 6.49
C GLY A 197 -14.43 -9.28 7.48
N VAL A 198 -15.18 -8.43 8.17
CA VAL A 198 -16.33 -8.87 8.98
C VAL A 198 -17.51 -9.20 8.07
N THR A 199 -18.05 -10.41 8.22
CA THR A 199 -19.13 -10.96 7.41
C THR A 199 -20.42 -11.11 8.22
N GLY A 200 -21.54 -11.20 7.51
CA GLY A 200 -22.84 -11.43 8.13
C GLY A 200 -23.50 -10.17 8.71
N ILE A 201 -23.03 -8.97 8.37
CA ILE A 201 -23.67 -7.70 8.76
C ILE A 201 -24.57 -7.21 7.62
N ASP A 202 -25.83 -6.97 7.93
CA ASP A 202 -26.85 -6.46 7.01
C ASP A 202 -27.72 -5.39 7.68
N ALA A 203 -28.78 -4.94 6.99
CA ALA A 203 -29.67 -3.90 7.51
C ALA A 203 -30.46 -4.32 8.78
N ASN A 204 -30.61 -5.62 9.04
CA ASN A 204 -31.35 -6.13 10.19
C ASN A 204 -30.52 -6.11 11.47
N ASN A 205 -29.19 -6.28 11.36
CA ASN A 205 -28.30 -6.38 12.52
C ASN A 205 -27.31 -5.21 12.69
N LEU A 206 -27.12 -4.35 11.68
CA LEU A 206 -26.12 -3.28 11.71
C LEU A 206 -26.24 -2.37 12.94
N SER A 207 -27.46 -1.98 13.32
CA SER A 207 -27.67 -1.11 14.49
C SER A 207 -27.29 -1.78 15.80
N GLU A 208 -27.53 -3.08 15.93
CA GLU A 208 -27.17 -3.85 17.13
C GLU A 208 -25.65 -4.02 17.18
N VAL A 209 -25.03 -4.43 16.07
CA VAL A 209 -23.58 -4.59 15.99
C VAL A 209 -22.87 -3.26 16.30
N ASN A 210 -23.31 -2.14 15.74
CA ASN A 210 -22.75 -0.83 16.08
C ASN A 210 -22.92 -0.51 17.57
N GLY A 211 -24.10 -0.75 18.16
CA GLY A 211 -24.30 -0.52 19.59
C GLY A 211 -23.35 -1.35 20.47
N GLN A 212 -23.06 -2.58 20.07
CA GLN A 212 -22.14 -3.46 20.79
C GLN A 212 -20.67 -3.08 20.56
N VAL A 213 -20.29 -2.67 19.35
CA VAL A 213 -18.94 -2.16 19.02
C VAL A 213 -18.57 -0.95 19.87
N ASP A 214 -19.50 -0.01 20.02
CA ASP A 214 -19.35 1.16 20.92
C ASP A 214 -19.32 0.73 22.40
N SER A 215 -20.37 0.06 22.88
CA SER A 215 -20.52 -0.23 24.32
C SER A 215 -19.44 -1.14 24.89
N GLN A 216 -18.80 -1.96 24.05
CA GLN A 216 -17.69 -2.84 24.44
C GLN A 216 -16.31 -2.35 23.94
N SER A 217 -16.26 -1.21 23.23
CA SER A 217 -15.06 -0.66 22.61
C SER A 217 -14.29 -1.69 21.77
N LEU A 218 -15.00 -2.38 20.87
CA LEU A 218 -14.41 -3.42 20.02
C LEU A 218 -13.63 -2.79 18.87
N THR A 219 -12.30 -2.93 18.88
CA THR A 219 -11.41 -2.33 17.87
C THR A 219 -10.76 -3.32 16.92
N THR A 220 -10.97 -4.64 17.11
CA THR A 220 -10.36 -5.69 16.29
C THR A 220 -11.39 -6.46 15.49
N VAL A 221 -11.04 -6.85 14.26
CA VAL A 221 -11.96 -7.58 13.36
C VAL A 221 -12.40 -8.91 13.96
N ALA A 222 -11.48 -9.64 14.63
CA ALA A 222 -11.79 -10.93 15.23
C ALA A 222 -12.85 -10.82 16.35
N ALA A 223 -12.78 -9.77 17.18
CA ALA A 223 -13.76 -9.55 18.23
C ALA A 223 -15.13 -9.18 17.65
N ILE A 224 -15.13 -8.33 16.63
CA ILE A 224 -16.36 -7.89 15.95
C ILE A 224 -17.01 -9.06 15.19
N GLN A 225 -16.24 -9.93 14.53
CA GLN A 225 -16.79 -11.13 13.88
C GLN A 225 -17.42 -12.07 14.89
N THR A 226 -16.74 -12.34 16.02
CA THR A 226 -17.27 -13.22 17.08
C THR A 226 -18.59 -12.69 17.63
N LEU A 227 -18.67 -11.37 17.89
CA LEU A 227 -19.91 -10.70 18.28
C LEU A 227 -21.00 -10.84 17.22
N THR A 228 -20.65 -10.59 15.96
CA THR A 228 -21.59 -10.64 14.83
C THR A 228 -22.19 -12.04 14.66
N ASP A 229 -21.39 -13.09 14.82
CA ASP A 229 -21.84 -14.47 14.77
C ASP A 229 -22.91 -14.74 15.85
N SER A 230 -22.66 -14.32 17.09
CA SER A 230 -23.64 -14.45 18.17
C SER A 230 -24.91 -13.63 17.95
N VAL A 231 -24.79 -12.39 17.46
CA VAL A 231 -25.96 -11.55 17.09
C VAL A 231 -26.79 -12.27 16.03
N ASN A 232 -26.16 -12.87 15.01
CA ASN A 232 -26.84 -13.57 13.93
C ASN A 232 -27.53 -14.86 14.39
N VAL A 233 -26.92 -15.63 15.29
CA VAL A 233 -27.54 -16.82 15.89
C VAL A 233 -28.80 -16.42 16.66
N ILE A 234 -28.73 -15.36 17.49
CA ILE A 234 -29.87 -14.86 18.26
C ILE A 234 -31.00 -14.40 17.35
N GLN A 235 -30.70 -13.56 16.35
CA GLN A 235 -31.72 -13.04 15.44
C GLN A 235 -32.37 -14.14 14.60
N SER A 236 -31.58 -15.10 14.12
CA SER A 236 -32.09 -16.23 13.33
C SER A 236 -33.06 -17.08 14.13
N TYR A 237 -32.75 -17.37 15.40
CA TYR A 237 -33.63 -18.13 16.28
C TYR A 237 -34.91 -17.38 16.67
N VAL A 238 -34.82 -16.07 16.88
CA VAL A 238 -35.98 -15.21 17.15
C VAL A 238 -36.93 -15.17 15.94
N ALA A 239 -36.39 -15.13 14.72
CA ALA A 239 -37.17 -15.13 13.49
C ALA A 239 -37.77 -16.51 13.17
N ASP A 240 -37.04 -17.58 13.45
CA ASP A 240 -37.42 -18.97 13.19
C ASP A 240 -36.84 -19.89 14.28
N ASN A 241 -37.70 -20.37 15.18
CA ASN A 241 -37.30 -21.22 16.30
C ASN A 241 -36.90 -22.66 15.89
N THR A 242 -36.88 -22.98 14.60
CA THR A 242 -36.29 -24.20 14.06
C THR A 242 -34.79 -24.06 13.76
N GLN A 243 -34.25 -22.83 13.78
CA GLN A 243 -32.82 -22.54 13.70
C GLN A 243 -32.08 -22.99 14.98
N PRO A 244 -30.73 -23.09 14.95
CA PRO A 244 -29.96 -23.40 16.14
C PRO A 244 -30.30 -22.44 17.31
N ALA A 245 -30.60 -23.02 18.48
CA ALA A 245 -30.89 -22.23 19.67
C ALA A 245 -29.61 -21.49 20.13
N PRO A 246 -29.69 -20.20 20.50
CA PRO A 246 -28.54 -19.46 21.01
C PRO A 246 -28.05 -20.06 22.32
N SER A 247 -26.74 -20.15 22.45
CA SER A 247 -26.07 -20.61 23.66
C SER A 247 -25.99 -19.50 24.71
N VAL A 248 -25.68 -19.87 25.95
CA VAL A 248 -25.34 -18.89 27.02
C VAL A 248 -24.18 -17.99 26.59
N SER A 249 -23.23 -18.52 25.80
CA SER A 249 -22.12 -17.73 25.26
C SER A 249 -22.59 -16.65 24.28
N ASP A 250 -23.61 -16.94 23.46
CA ASP A 250 -24.15 -15.98 22.51
C ASP A 250 -24.80 -14.80 23.23
N TYR A 251 -25.62 -15.09 24.25
CA TYR A 251 -26.22 -14.07 25.09
C TYR A 251 -25.16 -13.26 25.86
N ALA A 252 -24.14 -13.92 26.41
CA ALA A 252 -23.05 -13.23 27.09
C ALA A 252 -22.27 -12.28 26.17
N MET A 253 -22.04 -12.66 24.90
CA MET A 253 -21.33 -11.86 23.91
C MET A 253 -22.06 -10.54 23.57
N VAL A 254 -23.40 -10.55 23.60
CA VAL A 254 -24.23 -9.35 23.39
C VAL A 254 -24.59 -8.64 24.71
N GLY A 255 -23.92 -8.97 25.82
CA GLY A 255 -24.09 -8.33 27.12
C GLY A 255 -25.32 -8.77 27.92
N VAL A 256 -26.01 -9.84 27.50
CA VAL A 256 -27.15 -10.41 28.22
C VAL A 256 -26.66 -11.42 29.28
N THR A 257 -26.82 -11.08 30.56
CA THR A 257 -26.43 -11.92 31.70
C THR A 257 -27.64 -12.61 32.34
N GLY A 258 -27.42 -13.78 32.98
CA GLY A 258 -28.44 -14.49 33.76
C GLY A 258 -29.36 -15.41 32.95
N VAL A 259 -28.87 -15.89 31.81
CA VAL A 259 -29.51 -16.95 31.01
C VAL A 259 -28.95 -18.30 31.48
N ASP A 260 -29.82 -19.16 32.00
CA ASP A 260 -29.52 -20.54 32.45
C ASP A 260 -30.05 -21.59 31.45
#